data_AF-A0A521C599-F1
#
_entry.id   AF-A0A521C599-F1
#
_cell.length_a   1.000
_cell.length_b   1.000
_cell.length_c   1.000
_cell.angle_alpha   90.00
_cell.angle_beta   90.00
_cell.angle_gamma   90.00
#
_symmetry.space_group_name_H-M   'P 1'
#
loop_
_entity.id
_entity.type
_entity.pdbx_description
1 polymer ?
#
loop_
_entity_poly.entity_id
_entity_poly.type
_entity_poly.pdbx_seq_one_letter_code
_entity_poly.pdbx_strand_id
1 'polypeptide(L)'
;MKIVNYTLISLLAVSLASCKKEGKINESGKDSLTAKKDSVVIPEVHKEYYGIYTGEFAGMEKVVDETDGSEYDVDNYKRISLKINRITKDSVYGQSIVNGNQRPFRGVFNETSASFILDEPGNDKTDGRFEVKLKGDSLTGKWNAFDKTSVKAPSKTLKLTKKEFVYNPNFMLNKDSDLVDWSNPKEFTEKYTDEETGKTESYKTSKNRIASEAIFKLNASKQKLTEKDLKNLRKLDLEIIKNSVFARHGYSFKKETYRNFFEQTDWYIPVSSNVDNDLSPMEKENVALLNRFTKYAEDKYDSFGR
;
A
#
# COMPACT_ATOMS: atom_id res chain seq x y z
N MET A 1 -31.08 -65.97 14.26
CA MET A 1 -29.76 -66.54 13.91
C MET A 1 -28.71 -65.64 14.55
N LYS A 2 -28.21 -65.97 15.75
CA LYS A 2 -26.98 -66.75 16.03
C LYS A 2 -25.73 -66.11 15.39
N ILE A 3 -24.61 -65.79 16.05
CA ILE A 3 -24.07 -66.01 17.40
C ILE A 3 -22.94 -64.98 17.63
N VAL A 4 -22.70 -64.68 18.90
CA VAL A 4 -21.65 -63.86 19.55
C VAL A 4 -20.24 -64.49 19.40
N ASN A 5 -19.16 -63.70 19.51
CA ASN A 5 -18.04 -64.02 20.42
C ASN A 5 -17.02 -62.87 20.57
N TYR A 6 -16.76 -62.57 21.84
CA TYR A 6 -15.78 -61.66 22.43
C TYR A 6 -14.58 -62.48 22.97
N THR A 7 -13.38 -61.91 22.95
CA THR A 7 -12.21 -62.13 23.86
C THR A 7 -11.08 -61.23 23.32
N LEU A 8 -10.51 -60.19 23.95
CA LEU A 8 -9.99 -59.87 25.30
C LEU A 8 -8.69 -60.61 25.70
N ILE A 9 -7.79 -59.87 26.39
CA ILE A 9 -6.47 -60.19 27.02
C ILE A 9 -5.30 -59.59 26.19
N SER A 10 -4.57 -58.52 26.55
CA SER A 10 -3.88 -58.01 27.77
C SER A 10 -2.38 -58.35 27.87
N LEU A 11 -1.65 -57.47 28.58
CA LEU A 11 -0.21 -57.44 28.96
C LEU A 11 0.75 -56.79 27.94
N LEU A 12 1.30 -55.59 28.14
CA LEU A 12 2.14 -55.04 29.24
C LEU A 12 3.54 -55.69 29.31
N ALA A 13 4.58 -54.99 28.84
CA ALA A 13 5.91 -54.98 29.45
C ALA A 13 6.80 -53.88 28.84
N VAL A 14 7.21 -52.95 29.69
CA VAL A 14 8.28 -51.98 29.49
C VAL A 14 9.61 -52.69 29.73
N SER A 15 10.64 -52.43 28.93
CA SER A 15 12.01 -52.42 29.44
C SER A 15 12.91 -51.48 28.63
N LEU A 16 13.54 -50.59 29.38
CA LEU A 16 14.64 -49.70 29.01
C LEU A 16 15.97 -50.47 29.01
N ALA A 17 17.04 -49.77 28.60
CA ALA A 17 18.48 -50.10 28.73
C ALA A 17 19.07 -50.78 27.47
N SER A 18 20.25 -50.45 26.95
CA SER A 18 21.30 -49.49 27.30
C SER A 18 22.38 -49.51 26.20
N CYS A 19 23.29 -48.53 26.28
CA CYS A 19 24.69 -48.58 25.82
C CYS A 19 25.04 -48.47 24.33
N LYS A 20 25.43 -47.23 23.98
CA LYS A 20 26.59 -46.83 23.16
C LYS A 20 27.77 -47.82 23.18
N LYS A 21 28.35 -48.10 22.01
CA LYS A 21 29.81 -48.10 21.79
C LYS A 21 30.16 -47.89 20.31
N GLU A 22 31.04 -46.93 20.07
CA GLU A 22 31.61 -46.57 18.77
C GLU A 22 32.68 -47.57 18.31
N GLY A 23 32.78 -47.79 17.00
CA GLY A 23 33.86 -48.49 16.32
C GLY A 23 33.81 -48.29 14.80
N LYS A 24 34.74 -47.46 14.30
CA LYS A 24 35.15 -47.10 12.91
C LYS A 24 35.13 -48.26 11.89
N ILE A 25 35.08 -48.16 10.54
CA ILE A 25 35.07 -47.19 9.40
C ILE A 25 35.02 -48.18 8.17
N ASN A 26 34.18 -48.14 7.12
CA ASN A 26 34.10 -47.29 5.92
C ASN A 26 33.14 -47.98 4.93
N GLU A 27 32.20 -47.28 4.29
CA GLU A 27 32.03 -47.19 2.83
C GLU A 27 30.70 -46.50 2.43
N SER A 28 30.89 -45.47 1.60
CA SER A 28 30.03 -44.90 0.54
C SER A 28 28.50 -44.97 0.63
N GLY A 29 27.87 -43.80 0.52
CA GLY A 29 26.49 -43.67 0.02
C GLY A 29 25.67 -42.55 0.67
N LYS A 30 26.16 -41.31 0.70
CA LYS A 30 25.35 -40.14 1.10
C LYS A 30 24.30 -39.86 0.01
N ASP A 31 23.07 -40.28 0.26
CA ASP A 31 21.91 -39.68 -0.37
C ASP A 31 21.52 -38.43 0.45
N SER A 32 22.13 -37.30 0.11
CA SER A 32 21.58 -35.99 0.46
C SER A 32 21.33 -35.26 -0.84
N LEU A 33 20.08 -35.29 -1.30
CA LEU A 33 19.55 -34.45 -2.36
C LEU A 33 19.61 -32.98 -1.92
N THR A 34 20.81 -32.41 -1.87
CA THR A 34 21.01 -30.98 -1.99
C THR A 34 20.68 -30.60 -3.43
N ALA A 35 19.48 -30.06 -3.63
CA ALA A 35 19.13 -29.36 -4.85
C ALA A 35 20.10 -28.20 -5.06
N LYS A 36 21.16 -28.44 -5.84
CA LYS A 36 21.90 -27.36 -6.50
C LYS A 36 20.95 -26.74 -7.50
N LYS A 37 20.32 -25.64 -7.11
CA LYS A 37 19.67 -24.72 -8.02
C LYS A 37 20.79 -23.99 -8.75
N ASP A 38 21.22 -24.52 -9.87
CA ASP A 38 22.02 -23.78 -10.85
C ASP A 38 21.19 -22.56 -11.27
N SER A 39 21.38 -21.46 -10.54
CA SER A 39 20.82 -20.16 -10.90
C SER A 39 21.65 -19.68 -12.08
N VAL A 40 21.25 -20.08 -13.29
CA VAL A 40 21.76 -19.47 -14.52
C VAL A 40 21.49 -17.98 -14.40
N VAL A 41 22.55 -17.19 -14.21
CA VAL A 41 22.47 -15.73 -14.14
C VAL A 41 22.13 -15.25 -15.55
N ILE A 42 20.84 -14.98 -15.79
CA ILE A 42 20.38 -14.47 -17.08
C ILE A 42 20.93 -13.04 -17.24
N PRO A 43 21.66 -12.74 -18.33
CA PRO A 43 22.18 -11.40 -18.56
C PRO A 43 21.07 -10.34 -18.59
N GLU A 44 21.29 -9.27 -17.84
CA GLU A 44 20.41 -8.10 -17.83
C GLU A 44 20.82 -7.12 -18.92
N VAL A 45 19.82 -6.57 -19.61
CA VAL A 45 19.97 -5.56 -20.67
C VAL A 45 19.12 -4.33 -20.31
N HIS A 46 19.33 -3.21 -20.99
CA HIS A 46 18.51 -2.01 -20.86
C HIS A 46 18.33 -1.49 -19.41
N LYS A 47 19.40 -1.51 -18.62
CA LYS A 47 19.39 -1.04 -17.22
C LYS A 47 19.04 0.45 -17.12
N GLU A 48 19.29 1.22 -18.17
CA GLU A 48 18.88 2.62 -18.31
C GLU A 48 17.35 2.83 -18.22
N TYR A 49 16.54 1.80 -18.51
CA TYR A 49 15.07 1.87 -18.37
C TYR A 49 14.56 1.38 -17.02
N TYR A 50 15.46 1.01 -16.10
CA TYR A 50 15.06 0.67 -14.74
C TYR A 50 14.62 1.94 -14.02
N GLY A 51 13.62 1.80 -13.17
CA GLY A 51 13.12 2.92 -12.37
C GLY A 51 11.63 2.86 -12.16
N ILE A 52 11.10 3.95 -11.61
CA ILE A 52 9.69 4.12 -11.29
C ILE A 52 9.12 5.16 -12.25
N TYR A 53 8.11 4.78 -13.00
CA TYR A 53 7.38 5.68 -13.88
C TYR A 53 6.03 5.96 -13.24
N THR A 54 5.78 7.21 -12.84
CA THR A 54 4.55 7.60 -12.14
C THR A 54 3.81 8.68 -12.89
N GLY A 55 2.48 8.68 -12.79
CA GLY A 55 1.65 9.71 -13.42
C GLY A 55 0.20 9.29 -13.58
N GLU A 56 -0.41 9.78 -14.65
CA GLU A 56 -1.85 9.69 -14.90
C GLU A 56 -2.29 8.25 -15.23
N PHE A 57 -3.42 7.84 -14.66
CA PHE A 57 -4.13 6.59 -14.93
C PHE A 57 -5.62 6.86 -15.09
N ALA A 58 -5.99 7.39 -16.26
CA ALA A 58 -7.31 7.97 -16.51
C ALA A 58 -8.13 7.11 -17.46
N GLY A 59 -9.42 6.97 -17.18
CA GLY A 59 -10.39 6.36 -18.08
C GLY A 59 -11.80 6.76 -17.66
N MET A 60 -12.81 6.35 -18.40
CA MET A 60 -14.20 6.63 -18.07
C MET A 60 -14.80 5.44 -17.32
N GLU A 61 -15.68 5.71 -16.37
CA GLU A 61 -16.48 4.68 -15.70
C GLU A 61 -17.96 5.00 -15.81
N LYS A 62 -18.77 3.95 -16.01
CA LYS A 62 -20.22 4.08 -16.04
C LYS A 62 -20.76 4.15 -14.62
N VAL A 63 -21.55 5.18 -14.35
CA VAL A 63 -22.26 5.39 -13.10
C VAL A 63 -23.76 5.36 -13.39
N VAL A 64 -24.53 4.82 -12.44
CA VAL A 64 -25.99 4.80 -12.49
C VAL A 64 -26.50 5.85 -11.52
N ASP A 65 -27.37 6.75 -11.97
CA ASP A 65 -28.07 7.70 -11.12
C ASP A 65 -29.02 6.96 -10.18
N GLU A 66 -28.93 7.22 -8.88
CA GLU A 66 -29.76 6.54 -7.87
C GLU A 66 -31.22 7.00 -7.91
N THR A 67 -31.52 8.15 -8.52
CA THR A 67 -32.85 8.76 -8.55
C THR A 67 -33.69 8.23 -9.71
N ASP A 68 -33.11 8.14 -10.90
CA ASP A 68 -33.83 7.80 -12.13
C ASP A 68 -33.27 6.57 -12.87
N GLY A 69 -32.16 5.99 -12.39
CA GLY A 69 -31.54 4.81 -12.99
C GLY A 69 -30.82 5.07 -14.30
N SER A 70 -30.65 6.33 -14.71
CA SER A 70 -29.93 6.68 -15.94
C SER A 70 -28.44 6.36 -15.81
N GLU A 71 -27.84 5.86 -16.91
CA GLU A 71 -26.40 5.65 -16.98
C GLU A 71 -25.71 6.87 -17.58
N TYR A 72 -24.63 7.32 -16.93
CA TYR A 72 -23.75 8.35 -17.47
C TYR A 72 -22.28 8.00 -17.20
N ASP A 73 -21.40 8.52 -18.06
CA ASP A 73 -19.97 8.31 -17.92
C ASP A 73 -19.34 9.39 -17.04
N VAL A 74 -18.50 8.97 -16.10
CA VAL A 74 -17.73 9.84 -15.21
C VAL A 74 -16.24 9.58 -15.41
N ASP A 75 -15.44 10.64 -15.32
CA ASP A 75 -13.99 10.53 -15.33
C ASP A 75 -13.48 9.77 -14.10
N ASN A 76 -12.86 8.61 -14.34
CA ASN A 76 -12.14 7.85 -13.33
C ASN A 76 -10.65 8.16 -13.42
N TYR A 77 -10.23 9.25 -12.77
CA TYR A 77 -8.84 9.66 -12.69
C TYR A 77 -8.16 9.05 -11.46
N LYS A 78 -7.00 8.43 -11.67
CA LYS A 78 -6.13 7.91 -10.61
C LYS A 78 -4.67 8.18 -10.94
N ARG A 79 -3.79 8.00 -9.96
CA ARG A 79 -2.35 7.86 -10.18
C ARG A 79 -1.94 6.40 -10.19
N ILE A 80 -0.98 6.06 -11.03
CA ILE A 80 -0.31 4.75 -11.07
C ILE A 80 1.19 4.94 -11.06
N SER A 81 1.90 3.96 -10.52
CA SER A 81 3.34 3.81 -10.74
C SER A 81 3.67 2.46 -11.34
N LEU A 82 4.48 2.43 -12.40
CA LEU A 82 5.08 1.23 -12.95
C LEU A 82 6.56 1.21 -12.57
N LYS A 83 6.97 0.21 -11.80
CA LYS A 83 8.36 0.01 -11.41
C LYS A 83 8.95 -1.10 -12.28
N ILE A 84 9.92 -0.76 -13.11
CA ILE A 84 10.67 -1.72 -13.93
C ILE A 84 11.95 -2.07 -13.16
N ASN A 85 12.09 -3.34 -12.80
CA ASN A 85 13.18 -3.83 -11.95
C ASN A 85 14.25 -4.56 -12.74
N ARG A 86 13.84 -5.30 -13.78
CA ARG A 86 14.75 -6.15 -14.54
C ARG A 86 14.28 -6.31 -15.98
N ILE A 87 15.20 -6.12 -16.92
CA ILE A 87 14.99 -6.43 -18.34
C ILE A 87 16.06 -7.43 -18.76
N THR A 88 15.61 -8.48 -19.42
CA THR A 88 16.43 -9.51 -20.05
C THR A 88 16.08 -9.53 -21.53
N LYS A 89 16.83 -10.29 -22.33
CA LYS A 89 16.57 -10.40 -23.78
C LYS A 89 15.11 -10.73 -24.12
N ASP A 90 14.47 -11.61 -23.34
CA ASP A 90 13.14 -12.14 -23.66
C ASP A 90 12.05 -11.71 -22.67
N SER A 91 12.39 -10.97 -21.62
CA SER A 91 11.43 -10.68 -20.55
C SER A 91 11.75 -9.43 -19.76
N VAL A 92 10.68 -8.70 -19.43
CA VAL A 92 10.64 -7.55 -18.53
C VAL A 92 9.94 -7.98 -17.24
N TYR A 93 10.49 -7.56 -16.11
CA TYR A 93 9.96 -7.84 -14.78
C TYR A 93 9.81 -6.53 -14.01
N GLY A 94 8.69 -6.41 -13.32
CA GLY A 94 8.40 -5.24 -12.52
C GLY A 94 7.12 -5.39 -11.73
N GLN A 95 6.60 -4.26 -11.28
CA GLN A 95 5.34 -4.20 -10.55
C GLN A 95 4.59 -2.89 -10.82
N SER A 96 3.26 -2.99 -10.88
CA SER A 96 2.37 -1.83 -10.88
C SER A 96 2.00 -1.49 -9.44
N ILE A 97 1.72 -0.21 -9.18
CA ILE A 97 1.24 0.30 -7.90
C ILE A 97 0.07 1.24 -8.17
N VAL A 98 -1.14 0.83 -7.78
CA VAL A 98 -2.38 1.62 -7.90
C VAL A 98 -3.10 1.59 -6.56
N ASN A 99 -3.48 2.76 -6.02
CA ASN A 99 -4.17 2.87 -4.74
C ASN A 99 -3.46 2.11 -3.58
N GLY A 100 -2.13 2.06 -3.60
CA GLY A 100 -1.33 1.31 -2.63
C GLY A 100 -1.32 -0.22 -2.80
N ASN A 101 -2.03 -0.75 -3.79
CA ASN A 101 -1.97 -2.17 -4.15
C ASN A 101 -0.83 -2.40 -5.13
N GLN A 102 0.01 -3.39 -4.84
CA GLN A 102 1.14 -3.77 -5.68
C GLN A 102 0.82 -5.06 -6.42
N ARG A 103 1.04 -5.08 -7.74
CA ARG A 103 0.86 -6.27 -8.58
C ARG A 103 2.13 -6.51 -9.37
N PRO A 104 2.73 -7.71 -9.32
CA PRO A 104 3.85 -8.02 -10.19
C PRO A 104 3.35 -8.07 -11.63
N PHE A 105 4.17 -7.63 -12.58
CA PHE A 105 3.91 -7.87 -14.00
C PHE A 105 5.10 -8.54 -14.65
N ARG A 106 4.83 -9.25 -15.74
CA ARG A 106 5.85 -9.77 -16.65
C ARG A 106 5.49 -9.36 -18.07
N GLY A 107 6.49 -9.05 -18.87
CA GLY A 107 6.24 -8.58 -20.22
C GLY A 107 7.43 -8.74 -21.14
N VAL A 108 7.35 -8.04 -22.27
CA VAL A 108 8.41 -7.96 -23.28
C VAL A 108 8.67 -6.50 -23.64
N PHE A 109 9.91 -6.21 -24.04
CA PHE A 109 10.30 -4.92 -24.60
C PHE A 109 10.62 -5.11 -26.09
N ASN A 110 10.02 -4.29 -26.94
CA ASN A 110 10.31 -4.24 -28.36
C ASN A 110 11.21 -3.03 -28.62
N GLU A 111 12.47 -3.29 -28.96
CA GLU A 111 13.48 -2.26 -29.22
C GLU A 111 13.11 -1.40 -30.44
N THR A 112 12.61 -2.01 -31.53
CA THR A 112 12.27 -1.31 -32.78
C THR A 112 11.18 -0.27 -32.57
N SER A 113 10.14 -0.59 -31.79
CA SER A 113 9.04 0.32 -31.49
C SER A 113 9.18 1.06 -30.17
N ALA A 114 10.28 0.85 -29.44
CA ALA A 114 10.51 1.34 -28.07
C ALA A 114 9.27 1.15 -27.18
N SER A 115 8.70 -0.05 -27.16
CA SER A 115 7.41 -0.29 -26.49
C SER A 115 7.42 -1.52 -25.60
N PHE A 116 6.71 -1.43 -24.49
CA PHE A 116 6.48 -2.51 -23.54
C PHE A 116 5.07 -3.07 -23.68
N ILE A 117 4.97 -4.39 -23.61
CA ILE A 117 3.73 -5.11 -23.34
C ILE A 117 3.92 -5.83 -22.01
N LEU A 118 3.18 -5.42 -20.97
CA LEU A 118 3.34 -5.90 -19.60
C LEU A 118 2.02 -6.46 -19.09
N ASP A 119 2.02 -7.71 -18.65
CA ASP A 119 0.84 -8.41 -18.14
C ASP A 119 0.93 -8.59 -16.63
N GLU A 120 -0.12 -8.20 -15.93
CA GLU A 120 -0.37 -8.59 -14.54
C GLU A 120 -0.79 -10.08 -14.47
N PRO A 121 -0.88 -10.69 -13.27
CA PRO A 121 -1.02 -12.14 -13.13
C PRO A 121 -2.34 -12.73 -13.65
N GLY A 122 -3.40 -11.91 -13.77
CA GLY A 122 -4.74 -12.35 -14.17
C GLY A 122 -5.51 -13.10 -13.07
N ASN A 123 -5.08 -13.00 -11.81
CA ASN A 123 -5.73 -13.65 -10.67
C ASN A 123 -6.50 -12.68 -9.76
N ASP A 124 -6.50 -11.39 -10.10
CA ASP A 124 -7.37 -10.37 -9.50
C ASP A 124 -8.24 -9.74 -10.58
N LYS A 125 -9.47 -9.36 -10.24
CA LYS A 125 -10.41 -8.71 -11.17
C LYS A 125 -9.90 -7.39 -11.75
N THR A 126 -8.95 -6.75 -11.05
CA THR A 126 -8.32 -5.50 -11.46
C THR A 126 -7.01 -5.70 -12.22
N ASP A 127 -6.67 -6.93 -12.60
CA ASP A 127 -5.52 -7.20 -13.44
C ASP A 127 -5.79 -6.90 -14.92
N GLY A 128 -4.75 -6.44 -15.60
CA GLY A 128 -4.79 -6.21 -17.02
C GLY A 128 -3.43 -6.18 -17.70
N ARG A 129 -3.47 -5.72 -18.95
CA ARG A 129 -2.32 -5.56 -19.82
C ARG A 129 -2.00 -4.09 -20.02
N PHE A 130 -0.76 -3.71 -19.80
CA PHE A 130 -0.19 -2.43 -20.21
C PHE A 130 0.43 -2.55 -21.60
N GLU A 131 0.05 -1.65 -22.50
CA GLU A 131 0.70 -1.44 -23.79
C GLU A 131 1.20 0.01 -23.80
N VAL A 132 2.50 0.20 -23.50
CA VAL A 132 3.10 1.52 -23.31
C VAL A 132 4.31 1.73 -24.19
N LYS A 133 4.45 2.93 -24.75
CA LYS A 133 5.59 3.37 -25.55
C LYS A 133 6.49 4.26 -24.69
N LEU A 134 7.79 4.03 -24.82
CA LEU A 134 8.85 4.82 -24.21
C LEU A 134 9.26 5.95 -25.17
N LYS A 135 9.30 7.17 -24.65
CA LYS A 135 9.84 8.34 -25.35
C LYS A 135 10.64 9.18 -24.35
N GLY A 136 11.96 9.08 -24.42
CA GLY A 136 12.84 9.64 -23.38
C GLY A 136 12.51 9.01 -22.02
N ASP A 137 12.23 9.85 -21.02
CA ASP A 137 11.85 9.41 -19.67
C ASP A 137 10.34 9.21 -19.49
N SER A 138 9.55 9.27 -20.56
CA SER A 138 8.10 9.17 -20.47
C SER A 138 7.58 7.84 -21.02
N LEU A 139 6.61 7.25 -20.31
CA LEU A 139 5.80 6.13 -20.79
C LEU A 139 4.38 6.62 -21.09
N THR A 140 3.93 6.39 -22.31
CA THR A 140 2.55 6.72 -22.72
C THR A 140 1.88 5.53 -23.35
N GLY A 141 0.60 5.29 -23.03
CA GLY A 141 -0.10 4.15 -23.61
C GLY A 141 -1.44 3.89 -22.98
N LYS A 142 -1.83 2.60 -22.97
CA LYS A 142 -3.11 2.16 -22.46
C LYS A 142 -2.95 0.95 -21.54
N TRP A 143 -3.94 0.77 -20.68
CA TRP A 143 -4.15 -0.42 -19.90
C TRP A 143 -5.55 -0.94 -20.18
N ASN A 144 -5.67 -2.25 -20.34
CA ASN A 144 -6.96 -2.91 -20.52
C ASN A 144 -7.09 -4.03 -19.48
N ALA A 145 -8.20 -4.03 -18.76
CA ALA A 145 -8.55 -5.11 -17.84
C ALA A 145 -8.69 -6.44 -18.59
N PHE A 146 -8.22 -7.54 -17.99
CA PHE A 146 -8.47 -8.87 -18.51
C PHE A 146 -9.94 -9.26 -18.34
N ASP A 147 -10.52 -8.95 -17.17
CA ASP A 147 -11.95 -9.08 -16.89
C ASP A 147 -12.64 -7.71 -16.97
N LYS A 148 -13.13 -7.37 -18.16
CA LYS A 148 -13.79 -6.09 -18.42
C LYS A 148 -15.14 -5.94 -17.70
N THR A 149 -15.78 -7.05 -17.34
CA THR A 149 -17.12 -7.04 -16.74
C THR A 149 -17.07 -6.82 -15.22
N SER A 150 -15.95 -7.17 -14.59
CA SER A 150 -15.77 -7.05 -13.14
C SER A 150 -15.22 -5.70 -12.67
N VAL A 151 -14.99 -4.75 -13.58
CA VAL A 151 -14.44 -3.42 -13.29
C VAL A 151 -15.28 -2.31 -13.90
N LYS A 152 -15.38 -1.18 -13.21
CA LYS A 152 -16.14 0.00 -13.67
C LYS A 152 -15.48 0.74 -14.83
N ALA A 153 -14.14 0.74 -14.87
CA ALA A 153 -13.32 1.37 -15.90
C ALA A 153 -12.39 0.32 -16.55
N PRO A 154 -12.87 -0.42 -17.59
CA PRO A 154 -12.13 -1.53 -18.18
C PRO A 154 -10.98 -1.12 -19.10
N SER A 155 -10.92 0.16 -19.49
CA SER A 155 -9.84 0.71 -20.31
C SER A 155 -9.39 2.05 -19.73
N LYS A 156 -8.07 2.23 -19.67
CA LYS A 156 -7.43 3.44 -19.16
C LYS A 156 -6.25 3.84 -20.03
N THR A 157 -5.94 5.13 -20.03
CA THR A 157 -4.76 5.72 -20.64
C THR A 157 -3.72 6.02 -19.58
N LEU A 158 -2.45 5.99 -19.98
CA LEU A 158 -1.30 6.25 -19.13
C LEU A 158 -0.46 7.38 -19.71
N LYS A 159 -0.06 8.31 -18.84
CA LYS A 159 1.00 9.28 -19.08
C LYS A 159 1.89 9.34 -17.86
N LEU A 160 3.01 8.63 -17.91
CA LEU A 160 3.92 8.45 -16.79
C LEU A 160 5.26 9.10 -17.12
N THR A 161 5.90 9.67 -16.11
CA THR A 161 7.26 10.19 -16.20
C THR A 161 8.14 9.42 -15.23
N LYS A 162 9.37 9.12 -15.65
CA LYS A 162 10.38 8.51 -14.81
C LYS A 162 10.66 9.41 -13.60
N LYS A 163 10.70 8.81 -12.42
CA LYS A 163 11.05 9.46 -11.17
C LYS A 163 12.12 8.63 -10.49
N GLU A 164 13.11 9.34 -9.96
CA GLU A 164 14.07 8.76 -9.03
C GLU A 164 13.51 8.90 -7.62
N PHE A 165 13.42 7.78 -6.92
CA PHE A 165 13.08 7.80 -5.51
C PHE A 165 14.35 8.10 -4.71
N VAL A 166 14.34 9.22 -3.99
CA VAL A 166 15.41 9.61 -3.06
C VAL A 166 14.76 9.98 -1.74
N TYR A 167 15.11 9.24 -0.68
CA TYR A 167 14.68 9.60 0.67
C TYR A 167 15.20 11.01 1.02
N ASN A 168 14.30 11.87 1.50
CA ASN A 168 14.66 13.18 2.02
C ASN A 168 13.81 13.51 3.25
N PRO A 169 14.42 13.63 4.44
CA PRO A 169 13.69 13.91 5.67
C PRO A 169 13.10 15.33 5.71
N ASN A 170 13.54 16.23 4.82
CA ASN A 170 13.07 17.62 4.77
C ASN A 170 11.76 17.80 3.99
N PHE A 171 11.27 16.76 3.31
CA PHE A 171 9.99 16.86 2.61
C PHE A 171 8.83 17.07 3.60
N MET A 172 7.99 18.06 3.29
CA MET A 172 6.84 18.46 4.08
C MET A 172 5.62 18.64 3.16
N LEU A 173 4.42 18.52 3.72
CA LEU A 173 3.19 18.88 3.02
C LEU A 173 3.18 20.37 2.66
N ASN A 174 2.53 20.73 1.56
CA ASN A 174 2.37 22.13 1.18
C ASN A 174 1.36 22.81 2.13
N LYS A 175 1.62 24.05 2.53
CA LYS A 175 0.69 24.82 3.37
C LYS A 175 -0.67 25.06 2.70
N ASP A 176 -0.69 25.04 1.37
CA ASP A 176 -1.91 25.17 0.58
C ASP A 176 -2.66 23.83 0.38
N SER A 177 -2.15 22.73 0.94
CA SER A 177 -2.82 21.43 0.88
C SER A 177 -4.14 21.45 1.66
N ASP A 178 -5.14 20.73 1.15
CA ASP A 178 -6.40 20.54 1.85
C ASP A 178 -6.17 19.82 3.18
N LEU A 179 -6.77 20.36 4.25
CA LEU A 179 -6.68 19.83 5.61
C LEU A 179 -7.82 18.85 5.94
N VAL A 180 -8.77 18.66 5.03
CA VAL A 180 -10.00 17.91 5.26
C VAL A 180 -9.88 16.47 4.73
N ASP A 181 -10.21 15.49 5.58
CA ASP A 181 -10.37 14.09 5.21
C ASP A 181 -11.79 13.84 4.70
N TRP A 182 -12.02 14.14 3.41
CA TRP A 182 -13.30 13.93 2.73
C TRP A 182 -13.69 12.45 2.58
N SER A 183 -12.72 11.54 2.64
CA SER A 183 -12.93 10.11 2.34
C SER A 183 -13.36 9.28 3.55
N ASN A 184 -13.33 9.85 4.76
CA ASN A 184 -13.58 9.11 5.99
C ASN A 184 -14.22 10.01 7.07
N PRO A 185 -15.47 10.46 6.85
CA PRO A 185 -16.22 11.19 7.85
C PRO A 185 -16.41 10.37 9.13
N LYS A 186 -16.67 11.07 10.23
CA LYS A 186 -16.97 10.48 11.54
C LYS A 186 -18.29 11.00 12.07
N GLU A 187 -18.97 10.15 12.84
CA GLU A 187 -20.13 10.58 13.62
C GLU A 187 -19.66 11.39 14.82
N PHE A 188 -20.29 12.55 15.02
CA PHE A 188 -20.10 13.42 16.16
C PHE A 188 -21.42 13.58 16.89
N THR A 189 -21.38 13.62 18.22
CA THR A 189 -22.54 13.97 19.04
C THR A 189 -22.49 15.45 19.34
N GLU A 190 -23.47 16.18 18.85
CA GLU A 190 -23.67 17.59 19.15
C GLU A 190 -24.77 17.79 20.15
N LYS A 191 -24.70 18.93 20.84
CA LYS A 191 -25.70 19.35 21.82
C LYS A 191 -26.29 20.67 21.36
N TYR A 192 -27.60 20.71 21.23
CA TYR A 192 -28.36 21.93 21.04
C TYR A 192 -29.08 22.25 22.33
N THR A 193 -28.97 23.50 22.81
CA THR A 193 -29.76 23.96 23.96
C THR A 193 -30.75 24.97 23.44
N ASP A 194 -32.02 24.64 23.57
CA ASP A 194 -33.11 25.52 23.18
C ASP A 194 -33.14 26.74 24.11
N GLU A 195 -33.04 27.94 23.54
CA GLU A 195 -32.89 29.19 24.32
C GLU A 195 -34.17 29.56 25.10
N GLU A 196 -35.34 29.11 24.65
CA GLU A 196 -36.63 29.42 25.30
C GLU A 196 -36.97 28.44 26.42
N THR A 197 -36.68 27.16 26.21
CA THR A 197 -37.03 26.08 27.15
C THR A 197 -35.86 25.66 28.04
N GLY A 198 -34.63 26.06 27.72
CA GLY A 198 -33.40 25.66 28.40
C GLY A 198 -33.06 24.18 28.26
N LYS A 199 -33.78 23.44 27.41
CA LYS A 199 -33.62 21.99 27.25
C LYS A 199 -32.45 21.69 26.31
N THR A 200 -31.49 20.90 26.79
CA THR A 200 -30.38 20.40 25.96
C THR A 200 -30.74 19.05 25.33
N GLU A 201 -30.73 18.97 24.01
CA GLU A 201 -30.90 17.74 23.26
C GLU A 201 -29.59 17.37 22.55
N SER A 202 -29.28 16.07 22.51
CA SER A 202 -28.08 15.56 21.82
C SER A 202 -28.48 14.84 20.55
N TYR A 203 -27.82 15.14 19.44
CA TYR A 203 -28.04 14.49 18.15
C TYR A 203 -26.72 14.09 17.50
N LYS A 204 -26.76 13.08 16.64
CA LYS A 204 -25.60 12.64 15.88
C LYS A 204 -25.56 13.31 14.52
N THR A 205 -24.38 13.75 14.11
CA THR A 205 -24.13 14.30 12.77
C THR A 205 -22.84 13.72 12.19
N SER A 206 -22.80 13.58 10.87
CA SER A 206 -21.61 13.11 10.16
C SER A 206 -20.78 14.31 9.71
N LYS A 207 -19.50 14.36 10.10
CA LYS A 207 -18.57 15.44 9.71
C LYS A 207 -17.24 14.89 9.21
N ASN A 208 -16.62 15.61 8.28
CA ASN A 208 -15.29 15.29 7.74
C ASN A 208 -14.19 15.73 8.67
N ARG A 209 -13.24 14.84 8.98
CA ARG A 209 -12.17 15.11 9.95
C ARG A 209 -11.25 16.21 9.40
N ILE A 210 -10.73 17.09 10.27
CA ILE A 210 -9.93 18.25 9.84
C ILE A 210 -8.60 18.29 10.60
N ALA A 211 -7.51 18.35 9.84
CA ALA A 211 -6.17 18.54 10.38
C ALA A 211 -5.92 20.01 10.75
N SER A 212 -4.96 20.26 11.62
CA SER A 212 -4.49 21.59 12.01
C SER A 212 -3.17 21.91 11.31
N GLU A 213 -2.75 23.18 11.35
CA GLU A 213 -1.45 23.60 10.81
C GLU A 213 -0.24 22.89 11.45
N ALA A 214 -0.43 22.16 12.55
CA ALA A 214 0.63 21.38 13.19
C ALA A 214 1.29 20.40 12.21
N ILE A 215 0.54 19.86 11.23
CA ILE A 215 1.06 18.93 10.23
C ILE A 215 2.13 19.57 9.32
N PHE A 216 2.16 20.90 9.20
CA PHE A 216 3.16 21.64 8.42
C PHE A 216 4.39 22.04 9.24
N LYS A 217 4.31 21.92 10.58
CA LYS A 217 5.35 22.39 11.51
C LYS A 217 6.13 21.22 12.11
N LEU A 218 5.45 20.13 12.46
CA LEU A 218 6.06 18.97 13.10
C LEU A 218 6.62 17.99 12.07
N ASN A 219 7.89 17.61 12.26
CA ASN A 219 8.59 16.70 11.36
C ASN A 219 9.24 15.55 12.14
N ALA A 220 8.53 14.42 12.21
CA ALA A 220 8.96 13.21 12.91
C ALA A 220 10.22 12.53 12.31
N SER A 221 10.71 12.97 11.15
CA SER A 221 11.95 12.48 10.51
C SER A 221 13.15 13.40 10.78
N LYS A 222 12.95 14.60 11.34
CA LYS A 222 14.01 15.60 11.56
C LYS A 222 14.27 15.95 13.02
N GLN A 223 13.30 15.69 13.89
CA GLN A 223 13.39 16.00 15.30
C GLN A 223 12.83 14.88 16.15
N LYS A 224 13.40 14.71 17.34
CA LYS A 224 12.85 13.84 18.38
C LYS A 224 11.58 14.49 18.94
N LEU A 225 10.45 13.81 18.81
CA LEU A 225 9.18 14.30 19.33
C LEU A 225 9.06 13.99 20.82
N THR A 226 8.43 14.91 21.54
CA THR A 226 8.11 14.78 22.96
C THR A 226 6.60 14.69 23.17
N GLU A 227 6.18 14.26 24.36
CA GLU A 227 4.76 14.26 24.73
C GLU A 227 4.15 15.66 24.68
N LYS A 228 4.93 16.70 25.00
CA LYS A 228 4.48 18.09 24.98
C LYS A 228 4.11 18.54 23.56
N ASP A 229 4.86 18.10 22.56
CA ASP A 229 4.62 18.46 21.15
C ASP A 229 3.32 17.85 20.62
N LEU A 230 2.93 16.70 21.15
CA LEU A 230 1.78 15.92 20.69
C LEU A 230 0.52 16.16 21.52
N LYS A 231 0.68 16.67 22.75
CA LYS A 231 -0.42 17.00 23.64
C LYS A 231 -1.30 18.06 22.97
N ASN A 232 -2.59 17.77 22.88
CA ASN A 232 -3.64 18.59 22.24
C ASN A 232 -3.74 18.52 20.71
N LEU A 233 -2.87 17.77 20.03
CA LEU A 233 -3.06 17.53 18.59
C LEU A 233 -4.31 16.71 18.34
N ARG A 234 -4.96 16.97 17.19
CA ARG A 234 -6.13 16.20 16.75
C ARG A 234 -5.69 14.80 16.33
N LYS A 235 -6.60 13.82 16.37
CA LYS A 235 -6.29 12.46 15.93
C LYS A 235 -5.76 12.42 14.49
N LEU A 236 -6.39 13.18 13.58
CA LEU A 236 -5.94 13.28 12.19
C LEU A 236 -4.52 13.89 12.07
N ASP A 237 -4.16 14.89 12.90
CA ASP A 237 -2.80 15.47 12.91
C ASP A 237 -1.75 14.40 13.19
N LEU A 238 -1.96 13.63 14.26
CA LEU A 238 -1.05 12.58 14.68
C LEU A 238 -0.92 11.49 13.61
N GLU A 239 -2.02 11.14 12.95
CA GLU A 239 -2.02 10.19 11.83
C GLU A 239 -1.24 10.73 10.64
N ILE A 240 -1.42 11.99 10.24
CA ILE A 240 -0.71 12.58 9.11
C ILE A 240 0.79 12.73 9.41
N ILE A 241 1.16 13.23 10.59
CA ILE A 241 2.57 13.38 11.01
C ILE A 241 3.26 12.01 11.01
N LYS A 242 2.58 10.97 11.51
CA LYS A 242 3.08 9.59 11.46
C LYS A 242 3.25 9.12 10.03
N ASN A 243 2.21 9.20 9.21
CA ASN A 243 2.24 8.69 7.84
C ASN A 243 3.21 9.48 6.95
N SER A 244 3.54 10.73 7.28
CA SER A 244 4.57 11.50 6.58
C SER A 244 5.95 10.84 6.68
N VAL A 245 6.26 10.16 7.80
CA VAL A 245 7.49 9.37 7.93
C VAL A 245 7.52 8.27 6.87
N PHE A 246 6.45 7.47 6.78
CA PHE A 246 6.34 6.38 5.82
C PHE A 246 6.31 6.88 4.37
N ALA A 247 5.65 8.02 4.11
CA ALA A 247 5.57 8.64 2.79
C ALA A 247 6.97 9.03 2.26
N ARG A 248 7.83 9.60 3.12
CA ARG A 248 9.22 9.96 2.76
C ARG A 248 10.07 8.75 2.40
N HIS A 249 9.75 7.58 2.97
CA HIS A 249 10.35 6.29 2.65
C HIS A 249 9.69 5.60 1.43
N GLY A 250 8.73 6.23 0.77
CA GLY A 250 8.08 5.68 -0.43
C GLY A 250 7.05 4.59 -0.12
N TYR A 251 6.44 4.62 1.07
CA TYR A 251 5.36 3.70 1.41
C TYR A 251 4.11 3.95 0.55
N SER A 252 3.53 2.90 -0.02
CA SER A 252 2.34 2.99 -0.88
C SER A 252 1.04 2.84 -0.06
N PHE A 253 0.33 3.94 0.19
CA PHE A 253 -0.88 3.94 1.04
C PHE A 253 -2.11 3.30 0.39
N LYS A 254 -2.72 2.33 1.09
CA LYS A 254 -4.03 1.74 0.71
C LYS A 254 -5.24 2.53 1.18
N LYS A 255 -5.10 3.31 2.25
CA LYS A 255 -6.18 4.16 2.76
C LYS A 255 -6.27 5.43 1.93
N GLU A 256 -7.47 5.74 1.47
CA GLU A 256 -7.72 6.91 0.62
C GLU A 256 -7.38 8.23 1.30
N THR A 257 -7.73 8.38 2.59
CA THR A 257 -7.32 9.52 3.42
C THR A 257 -5.86 9.90 3.19
N TYR A 258 -4.93 8.96 3.37
CA TYR A 258 -3.50 9.26 3.26
C TYR A 258 -3.05 9.45 1.81
N ARG A 259 -3.67 8.74 0.85
CA ARG A 259 -3.41 9.02 -0.57
C ARG A 259 -3.75 10.46 -0.91
N ASN A 260 -4.92 10.95 -0.51
CA ASN A 260 -5.36 12.31 -0.82
C ASN A 260 -4.40 13.37 -0.24
N PHE A 261 -3.88 13.16 0.98
CA PHE A 261 -2.88 14.06 1.56
C PHE A 261 -1.53 14.04 0.83
N PHE A 262 -1.02 12.88 0.40
CA PHE A 262 0.35 12.77 -0.12
C PHE A 262 0.44 12.79 -1.65
N GLU A 263 -0.55 12.27 -2.39
CA GLU A 263 -0.54 12.20 -3.86
C GLU A 263 -0.65 13.57 -4.54
N GLN A 264 -1.09 14.59 -3.79
CA GLN A 264 -1.09 15.99 -4.21
C GLN A 264 0.30 16.65 -4.09
N THR A 265 1.27 15.98 -3.46
CA THR A 265 2.63 16.51 -3.32
C THR A 265 3.57 15.95 -4.39
N ASP A 266 4.43 16.81 -4.93
CA ASP A 266 5.35 16.42 -6.01
C ASP A 266 6.46 15.46 -5.55
N TRP A 267 6.79 15.49 -4.26
CA TRP A 267 7.88 14.69 -3.69
C TRP A 267 7.46 13.27 -3.32
N TYR A 268 6.16 12.99 -3.16
CA TYR A 268 5.69 11.66 -2.79
C TYR A 268 5.68 10.73 -4.00
N ILE A 269 6.48 9.66 -3.91
CA ILE A 269 6.60 8.63 -4.94
C ILE A 269 6.36 7.28 -4.25
N PRO A 270 5.22 6.59 -4.50
CA PRO A 270 4.97 5.29 -3.91
C PRO A 270 5.87 4.21 -4.54
N VAL A 271 6.58 3.45 -3.70
CA VAL A 271 7.60 2.46 -4.12
C VAL A 271 7.33 1.07 -3.54
N SER A 272 7.00 0.99 -2.25
CA SER A 272 6.93 -0.26 -1.48
C SER A 272 5.69 -0.32 -0.61
N SER A 273 5.16 -1.53 -0.40
CA SER A 273 4.10 -1.80 0.57
C SER A 273 4.62 -2.02 1.99
N ASN A 274 5.94 -2.04 2.19
CA ASN A 274 6.60 -2.11 3.49
C ASN A 274 7.91 -1.34 3.47
N VAL A 275 8.13 -0.49 4.47
CA VAL A 275 9.34 0.33 4.66
C VAL A 275 9.88 0.26 6.09
N ASP A 276 9.39 -0.67 6.92
CA ASP A 276 9.71 -0.73 8.36
C ASP A 276 11.21 -0.87 8.65
N ASN A 277 11.93 -1.52 7.73
CA ASN A 277 13.38 -1.70 7.81
C ASN A 277 14.16 -0.45 7.41
N ASP A 278 13.54 0.47 6.66
CA ASP A 278 14.17 1.70 6.16
C ASP A 278 14.08 2.84 7.18
N LEU A 279 13.15 2.76 8.14
CA LEU A 279 13.00 3.77 9.20
C LEU A 279 14.25 3.81 10.11
N SER A 280 14.72 5.03 10.35
CA SER A 280 15.77 5.31 11.34
C SER A 280 15.31 4.97 12.77
N PRO A 281 16.24 4.74 13.72
CA PRO A 281 15.88 4.52 15.12
C PRO A 281 15.01 5.63 15.72
N MET A 282 15.34 6.91 15.43
CA MET A 282 14.55 8.06 15.88
C MET A 282 13.12 8.04 15.30
N GLU A 283 12.98 7.75 14.01
CA GLU A 283 11.67 7.63 13.36
C GLU A 283 10.84 6.52 14.00
N LYS A 284 11.44 5.35 14.28
CA LYS A 284 10.75 4.24 14.98
C LYS A 284 10.23 4.66 16.34
N GLU A 285 11.06 5.35 17.13
CA GLU A 285 10.64 5.84 18.44
C GLU A 285 9.55 6.92 18.35
N ASN A 286 9.65 7.83 17.39
CA ASN A 286 8.63 8.86 17.13
C ASN A 286 7.31 8.25 16.66
N VAL A 287 7.35 7.26 15.76
CA VAL A 287 6.17 6.52 15.29
C VAL A 287 5.51 5.77 16.45
N ALA A 288 6.28 5.15 17.34
CA ALA A 288 5.76 4.51 18.54
C ALA A 288 5.05 5.51 19.47
N LEU A 289 5.66 6.68 19.68
CA LEU A 289 5.06 7.76 20.48
C LEU A 289 3.77 8.29 19.83
N LEU A 290 3.78 8.57 18.53
CA LEU A 290 2.61 9.02 17.77
C LEU A 290 1.48 8.00 17.86
N ASN A 291 1.76 6.70 17.66
CA ASN A 291 0.77 5.64 17.79
C ASN A 291 0.13 5.60 19.19
N ARG A 292 0.93 5.79 20.25
CA ARG A 292 0.41 5.87 21.62
C ARG A 292 -0.57 7.02 21.78
N PHE A 293 -0.23 8.21 21.29
CA PHE A 293 -1.11 9.39 21.36
C PHE A 293 -2.35 9.24 20.47
N THR A 294 -2.21 8.71 19.25
CA THR A 294 -3.34 8.49 18.32
C THR A 294 -4.41 7.57 18.93
N LYS A 295 -4.04 6.63 19.80
CA LYS A 295 -4.99 5.72 20.46
C LYS A 295 -5.99 6.45 21.36
N TYR A 296 -5.59 7.56 21.98
CA TYR A 296 -6.41 8.32 22.93
C TYR A 296 -6.85 9.68 22.39
N ALA A 297 -6.34 10.09 21.24
CA ALA A 297 -6.75 11.32 20.59
C ALA A 297 -8.12 11.16 19.91
N GLU A 298 -8.89 12.24 19.94
CA GLU A 298 -10.17 12.37 19.24
C GLU A 298 -10.02 13.37 18.08
N ASP A 299 -10.88 13.22 17.08
CA ASP A 299 -11.08 14.26 16.09
C ASP A 299 -11.86 15.41 16.78
N LYS A 300 -11.43 16.65 16.57
CA LYS A 300 -12.03 17.83 17.22
C LYS A 300 -12.46 18.84 16.16
N TYR A 301 -13.62 19.44 16.35
CA TYR A 301 -14.02 20.67 15.67
C TYR A 301 -14.03 21.79 16.67
N ASP A 302 -13.45 22.93 16.31
CA ASP A 302 -13.74 24.15 17.04
C ASP A 302 -15.21 24.48 16.78
N SER A 303 -16.01 24.48 17.84
CA SER A 303 -17.46 24.78 17.81
C SER A 303 -17.77 26.20 17.33
N PHE A 304 -16.74 27.00 17.06
CA PHE A 304 -16.84 28.38 16.62
C PHE A 304 -15.77 28.63 15.56
N GLY A 305 -16.13 28.43 14.30
CA GLY A 305 -15.44 29.09 13.20
C GLY A 305 -15.64 30.60 13.36
N ARG A 306 -14.69 31.26 14.02
CA ARG A 306 -14.46 32.71 13.93
C ARG A 306 -13.00 32.92 13.63
#